data_AF-A0A7V9VGT8-F1
#
_entry.id   AF-A0A7V9VGT8-F1
#
_cell.length_a   1.000
_cell.length_b   1.000
_cell.length_c   1.000
_cell.angle_alpha   90.00
_cell.angle_beta   90.00
_cell.angle_gamma   90.00
#
_symmetry.space_group_name_H-M   'P 1'
#
loop_
_entity.id
_entity.type
_entity.pdbx_description
1 polymer ?
#
loop_
_entity_poly.entity_id
_entity_poly.type
_entity_poly.pdbx_seq_one_letter_code
_entity_poly.pdbx_strand_id
1 'polypeptide(L)'
;MTPDNDLTTNEAEQIQLAREIGASLTDAFVGYVRGQVPFDDLSFGVYDALHDLYVVRSGEYELVDEDHDHDHRHDDVLDEQEDLAQEPHRHDRE
;
A
#
# COMPACT_ATOMS: atom_id res chain seq x y z
N MET A 1 15.46 15.68 31.74
CA MET A 1 14.59 14.55 31.41
C MET A 1 13.34 15.15 30.80
N THR A 2 13.27 15.19 29.48
CA THR A 2 12.17 15.81 28.73
C THR A 2 11.58 14.75 27.80
N PRO A 3 10.46 14.11 28.19
CA PRO A 3 9.79 13.10 27.38
C PRO A 3 8.82 13.70 26.34
N ASP A 4 8.67 15.03 26.27
CA ASP A 4 7.68 15.69 25.40
C ASP A 4 8.11 15.90 23.93
N ASN A 5 9.39 15.71 23.59
CA ASN A 5 9.90 16.02 22.24
C ASN A 5 9.70 14.88 21.22
N ASP A 6 9.39 13.67 21.69
CA ASP A 6 9.29 12.46 20.86
C ASP A 6 7.90 12.33 20.20
N LEU A 7 6.85 12.70 20.95
CA LEU A 7 5.46 12.64 20.48
C LEU A 7 5.15 13.66 19.38
N THR A 8 5.69 14.88 19.50
CA THR A 8 5.46 15.96 18.53
C THR A 8 6.21 15.74 17.22
N THR A 9 7.36 15.05 17.30
CA THR A 9 8.14 14.65 16.12
C THR A 9 7.42 13.54 15.35
N ASN A 10 6.90 12.54 16.07
CA ASN A 10 6.12 11.46 15.48
C ASN A 10 4.81 11.96 14.84
N GLU A 11 4.07 12.87 15.49
CA GLU A 11 2.84 13.44 14.89
C GLU A 11 3.12 14.24 13.60
N ALA A 12 4.16 15.07 13.61
CA ALA A 12 4.55 15.83 12.42
C ALA A 12 4.97 14.92 11.26
N GLU A 13 5.66 13.82 11.55
CA GLU A 13 6.07 12.80 10.60
C GLU A 13 4.87 12.04 10.02
N GLN A 14 3.95 11.56 10.86
CA GLN A 14 2.71 10.92 10.40
C GLN A 14 1.89 11.83 9.48
N ILE A 15 1.82 13.13 9.79
CA ILE A 15 1.16 14.12 8.94
C ILE A 15 1.87 14.25 7.59
N GLN A 16 3.20 14.20 7.57
CA GLN A 16 3.97 14.28 6.33
C GLN A 16 3.75 13.04 5.45
N LEU A 17 3.84 11.84 6.03
CA LEU A 17 3.56 10.58 5.32
C LEU A 17 2.14 10.55 4.75
N ALA A 18 1.14 10.94 5.55
CA ALA A 18 -0.25 11.01 5.09
C ALA A 18 -0.44 11.98 3.90
N ARG A 19 0.33 13.08 3.85
CA ARG A 19 0.31 14.03 2.74
C ARG A 19 0.94 13.45 1.47
N GLU A 20 2.04 12.72 1.61
CA GLU A 20 2.73 12.07 0.50
C GLU A 20 1.86 10.98 -0.13
N ILE A 21 1.25 10.13 0.70
CA ILE A 21 0.27 9.13 0.28
C ILE A 21 -0.90 9.81 -0.46
N GLY A 22 -1.45 10.89 0.10
CA GLY A 22 -2.54 11.64 -0.52
C GLY A 22 -2.16 12.29 -1.86
N ALA A 23 -0.93 12.77 -2.00
CA ALA A 23 -0.42 13.34 -3.24
C ALA A 23 -0.27 12.27 -4.33
N SER A 24 0.28 11.09 -3.98
CA SER A 24 0.38 9.94 -4.88
C SER A 24 -1.00 9.48 -5.37
N LEU A 25 -1.97 9.34 -4.46
CA LEU A 25 -3.36 9.00 -4.81
C LEU A 25 -4.01 10.02 -5.75
N THR A 26 -3.74 11.30 -5.53
CA THR A 26 -4.28 12.37 -6.38
C THR A 26 -3.72 12.25 -7.79
N ASP A 27 -2.42 11.98 -7.95
CA ASP A 27 -1.80 11.81 -9.26
C ASP A 27 -2.33 10.56 -9.97
N ALA A 28 -2.43 9.42 -9.28
CA ALA A 28 -3.01 8.20 -9.82
C ALA A 28 -4.47 8.40 -10.29
N PHE A 29 -5.29 9.09 -9.50
CA PHE A 29 -6.67 9.41 -9.87
C PHE A 29 -6.74 10.33 -11.10
N VAL A 30 -5.89 11.35 -11.16
CA VAL A 30 -5.80 12.23 -12.35
C VAL A 30 -5.35 11.43 -13.58
N GLY A 31 -4.40 10.51 -13.40
CA GLY A 31 -3.95 9.57 -14.43
C GLY A 31 -5.09 8.71 -14.96
N TYR A 32 -5.92 8.15 -14.07
CA TYR A 32 -7.10 7.39 -14.46
C TYR A 32 -8.12 8.24 -15.24
N VAL A 33 -8.43 9.46 -14.77
CA VAL A 33 -9.34 10.38 -15.49
C VAL A 33 -8.82 10.74 -16.89
N ARG A 34 -7.49 10.78 -17.07
CA ARG A 34 -6.84 11.01 -18.36
C ARG A 34 -6.73 9.75 -19.23
N GLY A 35 -7.10 8.57 -18.72
CA GLY A 35 -6.95 7.28 -19.40
C GLY A 35 -5.50 6.79 -19.46
N GLN A 36 -4.62 7.28 -18.58
CA GLN A 36 -3.20 6.92 -18.48
C GLN A 36 -2.96 5.78 -17.49
N VAL A 37 -3.87 5.59 -16.54
CA VAL A 37 -3.85 4.51 -15.53
C VAL A 37 -5.14 3.71 -15.70
N PRO A 38 -5.10 2.37 -15.83
CA PRO A 38 -6.30 1.55 -15.92
C PRO A 38 -6.97 1.41 -14.53
N PHE A 39 -8.21 0.93 -14.51
CA PHE A 39 -9.01 0.90 -13.28
C PHE A 39 -8.46 -0.08 -12.23
N ASP A 40 -7.95 -1.23 -12.68
CA ASP A 40 -7.30 -2.24 -11.85
C ASP A 40 -6.09 -1.65 -11.12
N ASP A 41 -5.15 -1.03 -11.84
CA ASP A 41 -3.98 -0.37 -11.24
C ASP A 41 -4.39 0.71 -10.22
N LEU A 42 -5.40 1.53 -10.56
CA LEU A 42 -5.92 2.53 -9.61
C LEU A 42 -6.51 1.86 -8.36
N SER A 43 -7.27 0.78 -8.52
CA SER A 43 -7.97 0.14 -7.41
C SER A 43 -7.00 -0.54 -6.43
N PHE A 44 -5.94 -1.17 -6.94
CA PHE A 44 -4.85 -1.71 -6.11
C PHE A 44 -4.08 -0.58 -5.42
N GLY A 45 -3.69 0.47 -6.15
CA GLY A 45 -3.00 1.60 -5.55
C GLY A 45 -3.82 2.32 -4.46
N VAL A 46 -5.15 2.37 -4.60
CA VAL A 46 -6.05 2.89 -3.55
C VAL A 46 -6.08 1.98 -2.33
N TYR A 47 -6.12 0.66 -2.53
CA TYR A 47 -6.07 -0.28 -1.42
C TYR A 47 -4.76 -0.15 -0.65
N ASP A 48 -3.63 -0.15 -1.35
CA ASP A 48 -2.29 -0.04 -0.76
C ASP A 48 -2.16 1.27 0.03
N ALA A 49 -2.55 2.40 -0.55
CA ALA A 49 -2.50 3.69 0.13
C ALA A 49 -3.38 3.78 1.39
N LEU A 50 -4.55 3.12 1.39
CA LEU A 50 -5.42 3.06 2.56
C LEU A 50 -4.81 2.15 3.65
N HIS A 51 -4.17 1.06 3.23
CA HIS A 51 -3.43 0.18 4.13
C HIS A 51 -2.22 0.92 4.74
N ASP A 52 -1.45 1.65 3.94
CA ASP A 52 -0.32 2.46 4.40
C ASP A 52 -0.78 3.52 5.41
N LEU A 53 -1.90 4.19 5.14
CA LEU A 53 -2.45 5.17 6.09
C LEU A 53 -2.89 4.51 7.40
N TYR A 54 -3.39 3.28 7.35
CA TYR A 54 -3.71 2.50 8.54
C TYR A 54 -2.44 2.17 9.34
N VAL A 55 -1.37 1.74 8.66
CA VAL A 55 -0.07 1.45 9.27
C VAL A 55 0.52 2.72 9.90
N VAL A 56 0.55 3.86 9.18
CA VAL A 56 1.00 5.16 9.70
C VAL A 56 0.23 5.55 10.96
N ARG A 57 -1.10 5.41 10.95
CA ARG A 57 -1.93 5.71 12.12
C ARG A 57 -1.64 4.79 13.30
N SER A 58 -1.34 3.52 13.05
CA SER A 58 -1.04 2.53 14.10
C SER A 58 0.30 2.83 14.79
N GLY A 59 1.21 3.53 14.11
CA GLY A 59 2.58 3.74 14.55
C GLY A 59 3.49 2.51 14.41
N GLU A 60 3.01 1.44 13.76
CA GLU A 60 3.75 0.19 13.53
C GLU A 60 4.53 0.24 12.19
N TYR A 61 5.27 1.32 11.95
CA TYR A 61 6.12 1.46 10.76
C TYR A 61 7.56 1.79 11.13
N GLU A 62 8.48 1.46 10.23
CA GLU A 62 9.89 1.84 10.29
C GLU A 62 10.23 2.58 8.99
N LEU A 63 10.84 3.75 9.10
CA LEU A 63 11.33 4.48 7.94
C LEU A 63 12.62 3.83 7.46
N VAL A 64 12.63 3.40 6.20
CA VAL A 64 13.85 2.95 5.55
C VAL A 64 14.45 4.15 4.83
N ASP A 65 15.66 4.54 5.21
CA ASP A 65 16.44 5.53 4.46
C ASP A 65 16.75 4.92 3.08
N GLU A 66 15.99 5.28 2.05
CA GLU A 66 16.30 4.93 0.67
C GLU A 66 17.55 5.67 0.21
N ASP A 67 18.71 5.14 0.57
CA ASP A 67 20.00 5.50 -0.03
C ASP A 67 20.09 4.83 -1.41
N HIS A 68 19.14 5.15 -2.31
CA HIS A 68 19.18 5.03 -3.76
C HIS A 68 19.90 3.82 -4.41
N ASP A 69 19.86 2.62 -3.82
CA ASP A 69 20.27 1.36 -4.46
C ASP A 69 19.01 0.54 -4.80
N HIS A 70 18.47 0.83 -5.98
CA HIS A 70 17.29 0.23 -6.57
C HIS A 70 17.54 -1.24 -6.98
N ASP A 71 17.50 -2.17 -6.03
CA ASP A 71 17.35 -3.62 -6.28
C ASP A 71 16.34 -4.23 -5.31
N HIS A 72 15.11 -3.71 -5.31
CA HIS A 72 13.98 -4.40 -4.70
C HIS A 72 13.59 -5.59 -5.57
N ARG A 73 14.18 -6.75 -5.28
CA ARG A 73 13.60 -8.05 -5.63
C ARG A 73 12.24 -8.14 -4.95
N HIS A 74 11.20 -7.94 -5.75
CA HIS A 74 9.83 -8.32 -5.46
C HIS A 74 9.78 -9.86 -5.41
N ASP A 75 10.07 -10.43 -4.25
CA ASP A 75 9.92 -11.87 -3.99
C ASP A 75 9.18 -12.02 -2.65
N ASP A 76 8.23 -12.97 -2.62
CA ASP A 76 7.51 -13.48 -1.44
C ASP A 76 6.20 -12.80 -0.97
N VAL A 77 5.22 -12.56 -1.87
CA VAL A 77 3.79 -12.48 -1.43
C VAL A 77 2.78 -13.09 -2.45
N LEU A 78 3.16 -14.08 -3.26
CA LEU A 78 2.24 -14.69 -4.24
C LEU A 78 1.91 -16.18 -4.01
N ASP A 79 2.45 -16.81 -2.97
CA ASP A 79 2.29 -18.27 -2.80
C ASP A 79 1.02 -18.72 -2.05
N GLU A 80 0.20 -17.82 -1.48
CA GLU A 80 -0.98 -18.22 -0.68
C GLU A 80 -2.34 -18.07 -1.38
N GLN A 81 -2.39 -17.67 -2.66
CA GLN A 81 -3.67 -17.43 -3.37
C GLN A 81 -4.12 -18.54 -4.33
N GLU A 82 -3.49 -19.72 -4.36
CA GLU A 82 -3.92 -20.82 -5.24
C GLU A 82 -5.04 -21.73 -4.66
N ASP A 83 -5.39 -21.63 -3.37
CA ASP A 83 -6.27 -22.64 -2.73
C ASP A 83 -7.79 -22.32 -2.80
N LEU A 84 -8.20 -21.18 -3.38
CA LEU A 84 -9.60 -20.75 -3.40
C LEU A 84 -10.32 -20.92 -4.75
N ALA A 85 -9.61 -21.32 -5.82
CA ALA A 85 -10.19 -21.47 -7.17
C ALA A 85 -10.58 -22.93 -7.53
N GLN A 86 -10.87 -23.77 -6.54
CA GLN A 86 -11.39 -25.12 -6.80
C GLN A 86 -12.83 -25.03 -7.33
N GLU A 87 -13.00 -25.06 -8.66
CA GLU A 87 -14.30 -25.31 -9.28
C GLU A 87 -14.85 -26.68 -8.81
N PRO A 88 -16.11 -26.79 -8.38
CA PRO A 88 -16.68 -28.08 -8.04
C PRO A 88 -16.74 -28.96 -9.29
N HIS A 89 -16.08 -30.12 -9.25
CA HIS A 89 -16.18 -31.16 -10.28
C HIS A 89 -17.66 -31.41 -10.62
N ARG A 90 -18.09 -31.05 -11.83
CA ARG A 90 -19.36 -31.50 -12.37
C ARG A 90 -19.26 -33.02 -12.53
N HIS A 91 -19.96 -33.73 -11.67
CA HIS A 91 -20.14 -35.17 -11.78
C HIS A 91 -21.06 -35.46 -12.96
N ASP A 92 -20.48 -35.73 -14.14
CA ASP A 92 -21.20 -36.40 -15.22
C ASP A 92 -21.74 -37.73 -14.68
N ARG A 93 -23.06 -37.91 -14.77
CA ARG A 93 -23.73 -39.17 -14.46
C ARG A 93 -24.65 -39.49 -15.63
N GLU A 94 -24.22 -40.44 -16.45
CA GLU A 94 -25.09 -41.24 -17.33
C GLU A 94 -26.11 -42.04 -16.51
#